data_AF-A0A3A5LME9-F1
#
_entry.id   AF-A0A3A5LME9-F1
#
_cell.length_a   1.000
_cell.length_b   1.000
_cell.length_c   1.000
_cell.angle_alpha   90.00
_cell.angle_beta   90.00
_cell.angle_gamma   90.00
#
_symmetry.space_group_name_H-M   'P 1'
#
loop_
_entity.id
_entity.type
_entity.pdbx_description
1 polymer ?
#
loop_
_entity_poly.entity_id
_entity_poly.type
_entity_poly.pdbx_seq_one_letter_code
_entity_poly.pdbx_strand_id
1 'polypeptide(L)'
;MKRNRIIGFMAMMSLANWSYADFTFYSNSLNQCESIAGNWAGKGMASSWLTGECHYHGAGKVSAVNSNGQFSIELAVDKDSGSFICPSHTTRQLSGTCRNGVVTIQTEYGNLNGHFSESTGNASGTLTVSPGMSAEVSVQFYRNGH
;
A
#
# COMPACT_ATOMS: atom_id res chain seq x y z
N MET A 1 18.32 33.62 57.93
CA MET A 1 19.50 32.86 57.41
C MET A 1 19.23 31.39 57.71
N LYS A 2 19.29 30.38 56.83
CA LYS A 2 19.87 30.21 55.50
C LYS A 2 18.93 29.36 54.62
N ARG A 3 18.94 29.70 53.35
CA ARG A 3 18.26 29.11 52.20
C ARG A 3 19.06 27.89 51.72
N ASN A 4 18.43 26.73 51.55
CA ASN A 4 18.97 25.66 50.71
C ASN A 4 18.03 25.40 49.53
N ARG A 5 18.56 25.67 48.33
CA ARG A 5 17.98 25.36 47.02
C ARG A 5 18.55 24.02 46.55
N ILE A 6 17.70 23.16 46.01
CA ILE A 6 18.03 22.13 45.00
C ILE A 6 16.74 22.05 44.13
N ILE A 7 16.61 22.72 42.98
CA ILE A 7 17.21 22.50 41.64
C ILE A 7 16.90 21.10 41.05
N GLY A 8 16.02 21.10 40.04
CA GLY A 8 15.95 20.09 38.96
C GLY A 8 15.13 18.83 39.32
N PHE A 9 14.32 18.24 38.44
CA PHE A 9 14.30 18.27 36.98
C PHE A 9 12.85 18.04 36.51
N MET A 10 12.30 18.95 35.71
CA MET A 10 11.18 18.61 34.83
C MET A 10 11.73 17.70 33.73
N ALA A 11 11.14 16.52 33.57
CA ALA A 11 11.20 15.79 32.32
C ALA A 11 9.75 15.37 31.98
N MET A 12 9.04 16.28 31.30
CA MET A 12 7.87 15.90 30.52
C MET A 12 8.36 14.97 29.41
N MET A 13 8.14 13.66 29.57
CA MET A 13 8.21 12.71 28.46
C MET A 13 7.00 12.96 27.57
N SER A 14 7.12 13.95 26.70
CA SER A 14 6.28 14.07 25.52
C SER A 14 6.69 12.93 24.58
N LEU A 15 5.95 11.82 24.63
CA LEU A 15 6.05 10.79 23.62
C LEU A 15 5.80 11.46 22.27
N ALA A 16 6.84 11.47 21.43
CA ALA A 16 6.78 12.02 20.09
C ALA A 16 5.63 11.32 19.35
N ASN A 17 4.63 12.10 18.94
CA ASN A 17 3.65 11.64 17.97
C ASN A 17 4.43 11.25 16.72
N TRP A 18 4.53 9.95 16.44
CA TRP A 18 4.90 9.46 15.12
C TRP A 18 3.71 9.77 14.20
N SER A 19 3.57 11.04 13.81
CA SER A 19 2.69 11.40 12.71
C SER A 19 3.39 10.96 11.43
N TYR A 20 3.02 9.79 10.92
CA TYR A 20 3.24 9.45 9.52
C TYR A 20 2.62 10.57 8.69
N ALA A 21 3.45 11.30 7.94
CA ALA A 21 2.97 12.29 7.01
C ALA A 21 2.45 11.54 5.77
N ASP A 22 1.14 11.31 5.70
CA ASP A 22 0.48 10.88 4.47
C ASP A 22 0.43 12.08 3.51
N PHE A 23 1.37 12.15 2.58
CA PHE A 23 1.31 13.13 1.50
C PHE A 23 0.29 12.65 0.46
N THR A 24 -0.93 13.20 0.51
CA THR A 24 -1.94 12.97 -0.53
C THR A 24 -1.76 14.01 -1.63
N PHE A 25 -1.27 13.58 -2.79
CA PHE A 25 -1.22 14.41 -3.99
C PHE A 25 -2.60 14.37 -4.67
N TYR A 26 -3.28 15.51 -4.74
CA TYR A 26 -4.54 15.64 -5.48
C TYR A 26 -4.23 16.05 -6.92
N SER A 27 -4.51 15.16 -7.88
CA SER A 27 -4.66 15.56 -9.28
C SER A 27 -5.98 16.33 -9.43
N ASN A 28 -6.12 17.18 -10.46
CA ASN A 28 -7.26 18.10 -10.62
C ASN A 28 -8.15 17.74 -11.83
N SER A 29 -8.11 16.49 -12.33
CA SER A 29 -8.95 16.08 -13.45
C SER A 29 -10.30 15.52 -12.99
N LEU A 30 -11.38 15.72 -13.74
CA LEU A 30 -12.73 15.29 -13.37
C LEU A 30 -12.96 13.78 -13.53
N ASN A 31 -11.98 13.03 -14.08
CA ASN A 31 -12.09 11.63 -14.52
C ASN A 31 -11.06 10.68 -13.86
N GLN A 32 -10.59 10.99 -12.66
CA GLN A 32 -9.39 10.35 -12.08
C GLN A 32 -9.53 8.86 -11.75
N CYS A 33 -10.75 8.32 -11.82
CA CYS A 33 -11.05 6.92 -11.53
C CYS A 33 -11.53 6.14 -12.77
N GLU A 34 -11.75 6.80 -13.92
CA GLU A 34 -12.23 6.11 -15.13
C GLU A 34 -11.19 5.15 -15.71
N SER A 35 -9.91 5.47 -15.52
CA SER A 35 -8.80 4.70 -16.09
C SER A 35 -8.47 3.42 -15.33
N ILE A 36 -9.05 3.19 -14.14
CA ILE A 36 -8.63 2.06 -13.28
C ILE A 36 -9.17 0.72 -13.77
N ALA A 37 -10.34 0.70 -14.40
CA ALA A 37 -11.03 -0.53 -14.76
C ALA A 37 -10.32 -1.23 -15.93
N GLY A 38 -10.29 -2.56 -15.92
CA GLY A 38 -9.72 -3.36 -17.00
C GLY A 38 -8.62 -4.31 -16.54
N ASN A 39 -7.83 -4.79 -17.51
CA ASN A 39 -6.80 -5.79 -17.28
C ASN A 39 -5.44 -5.15 -17.08
N TRP A 40 -4.74 -5.57 -16.03
CA TRP A 40 -3.44 -5.07 -15.63
C TRP A 40 -2.47 -6.23 -15.46
N ALA A 41 -1.21 -5.99 -15.78
CA ALA A 41 -0.08 -6.81 -15.37
C ALA A 41 0.90 -5.95 -14.58
N GLY A 42 1.71 -6.57 -13.75
CA GLY A 42 2.63 -5.80 -12.92
C GLY A 42 3.71 -6.64 -12.28
N LYS A 43 4.62 -5.91 -11.65
CA LYS A 43 5.66 -6.48 -10.79
C LYS A 43 5.58 -5.80 -9.45
N GLY A 44 5.85 -6.57 -8.40
CA GLY A 44 5.85 -6.09 -7.04
C GLY A 44 6.99 -6.66 -6.23
N MET A 45 7.27 -5.97 -5.13
CA MET A 45 8.23 -6.40 -4.12
C MET A 45 7.55 -6.31 -2.77
N ALA A 46 7.70 -7.36 -1.97
CA ALA A 46 7.37 -7.36 -0.55
C ALA A 46 8.65 -7.57 0.26
N SER A 47 8.92 -6.70 1.22
CA SER A 47 10.12 -6.78 2.06
C SER A 47 9.74 -6.78 3.54
N SER A 48 10.31 -7.71 4.30
CA SER A 48 10.23 -7.69 5.77
C SER A 48 11.55 -8.15 6.38
N TRP A 49 11.80 -7.79 7.64
CA TRP A 49 13.00 -8.21 8.37
C TRP A 49 13.15 -9.74 8.47
N LEU A 50 12.04 -10.48 8.42
CA LEU A 50 12.01 -11.94 8.56
C LEU A 50 12.08 -12.67 7.21
N THR A 51 11.37 -12.19 6.20
CA THR A 51 11.29 -12.84 4.88
C THR A 51 12.39 -12.40 3.93
N GLY A 52 13.08 -11.29 4.25
CA GLY A 52 13.87 -10.56 3.27
C GLY A 52 12.99 -10.01 2.16
N GLU A 53 13.61 -9.77 1.01
CA GLU A 53 12.94 -9.30 -0.20
C GLU A 53 12.35 -10.48 -1.00
N CYS A 54 11.08 -10.36 -1.32
CA CYS A 54 10.35 -11.27 -2.20
C CYS A 54 9.89 -10.49 -3.43
N HIS A 55 10.29 -10.94 -4.63
CA HIS A 55 9.87 -10.33 -5.89
C HIS A 55 8.79 -11.17 -6.55
N TYR A 56 7.82 -10.48 -7.13
CA TYR A 56 6.65 -11.08 -7.74
C TYR A 56 6.31 -10.41 -9.07
N HIS A 57 5.69 -11.19 -9.95
CA HIS A 57 4.90 -10.65 -11.05
C HIS A 57 3.45 -11.12 -10.90
N GLY A 58 2.54 -10.40 -11.52
CA GLY A 58 1.14 -10.77 -11.47
C GLY A 58 0.33 -10.12 -12.56
N ALA A 59 -0.89 -10.63 -12.71
CA ALA A 59 -1.89 -10.07 -13.57
C ALA A 59 -3.23 -10.05 -12.84
N GLY A 60 -4.07 -9.09 -13.20
CA GLY A 60 -5.36 -8.95 -12.59
C GLY A 60 -6.35 -8.15 -13.41
N LYS A 61 -7.60 -8.23 -12.98
CA LYS A 61 -8.72 -7.52 -13.57
C LYS A 61 -9.39 -6.66 -12.53
N VAL A 62 -9.50 -5.38 -12.82
CA VAL A 62 -10.15 -4.36 -11.99
C VAL A 62 -11.55 -4.12 -12.53
N SER A 63 -12.56 -4.20 -11.68
CA SER A 63 -13.95 -3.92 -12.06
C SER A 63 -14.17 -2.43 -12.35
N ALA A 64 -15.31 -2.10 -12.95
CA ALA A 64 -15.77 -0.71 -12.98
C ALA A 64 -15.94 -0.16 -11.56
N VAL A 65 -15.71 1.14 -11.40
CA VAL A 65 -15.94 1.87 -10.15
C VAL A 65 -17.43 2.16 -10.03
N ASN A 66 -18.03 1.79 -8.89
CA ASN A 66 -19.43 2.09 -8.62
C ASN A 66 -19.62 3.54 -8.14
N SER A 67 -20.88 3.95 -7.94
CA SER A 67 -21.24 5.31 -7.47
C SER A 67 -20.65 5.68 -6.10
N ASN A 68 -20.24 4.69 -5.30
CA ASN A 68 -19.62 4.91 -3.98
C ASN A 68 -18.09 5.01 -4.06
N GLY A 69 -17.53 4.94 -5.27
CA GLY A 69 -16.09 4.92 -5.52
C GLY A 69 -15.46 3.55 -5.26
N GLN A 70 -16.24 2.46 -5.15
CA GLN A 70 -15.70 1.13 -4.84
C GLN A 70 -15.51 0.30 -6.11
N PHE A 71 -14.53 -0.60 -6.08
CA PHE A 71 -14.24 -1.56 -7.13
C PHE A 71 -13.68 -2.86 -6.53
N SER A 72 -13.65 -3.93 -7.31
CA SER A 72 -13.01 -5.20 -6.98
C SER A 72 -11.82 -5.49 -7.89
N ILE A 73 -10.87 -6.27 -7.38
CA ILE A 73 -9.68 -6.73 -8.11
C ILE A 73 -9.65 -8.25 -8.03
N GLU A 74 -9.61 -8.90 -9.18
CA GLU A 74 -9.18 -10.30 -9.28
C GLU A 74 -7.69 -10.29 -9.60
N LEU A 75 -6.86 -10.87 -8.74
CA LEU A 75 -5.41 -10.82 -8.85
C LEU A 75 -4.82 -12.22 -8.78
N ALA A 76 -3.95 -12.55 -9.71
CA ALA A 76 -3.06 -13.70 -9.67
C ALA A 76 -1.61 -13.20 -9.59
N VAL A 77 -0.86 -13.72 -8.62
CA VAL A 77 0.53 -13.33 -8.35
C VAL A 77 1.40 -14.57 -8.26
N ASP A 78 2.55 -14.51 -8.92
CA ASP A 78 3.56 -15.55 -8.94
C ASP A 78 4.89 -14.99 -8.44
N LYS A 79 5.59 -15.78 -7.63
CA LYS A 79 6.90 -15.41 -7.09
C LYS A 79 7.98 -15.59 -8.16
N ASP A 80 8.73 -14.52 -8.39
CA ASP A 80 9.94 -14.53 -9.22
C ASP A 80 11.15 -15.01 -8.41
N SER A 81 11.37 -14.42 -7.24
CA SER A 81 12.54 -14.69 -6.40
C SER A 81 12.31 -14.31 -4.94
N GLY A 82 13.23 -14.72 -4.07
CA GLY A 82 13.17 -14.49 -2.62
C GLY A 82 13.14 -15.78 -1.81
N SER A 83 13.04 -15.62 -0.48
CA SER A 83 13.05 -16.71 0.49
C SER A 83 12.01 -17.81 0.21
N PHE A 84 12.26 -19.02 0.71
CA PHE A 84 11.28 -20.12 0.67
C PHE A 84 10.00 -19.80 1.45
N ILE A 85 10.08 -18.89 2.42
CA ILE A 85 8.93 -18.42 3.21
C ILE A 85 7.99 -17.53 2.37
N CYS A 86 8.50 -16.91 1.30
CA CYS A 86 7.68 -16.13 0.37
C CYS A 86 6.69 -17.07 -0.34
N PRO A 87 5.37 -16.80 -0.32
CA PRO A 87 4.37 -17.60 -1.04
C PRO A 87 4.72 -17.75 -2.51
N SER A 88 4.59 -18.94 -3.09
CA SER A 88 4.98 -19.20 -4.48
C SER A 88 3.97 -18.68 -5.49
N HIS A 89 2.68 -18.91 -5.25
CA HIS A 89 1.58 -18.46 -6.08
C HIS A 89 0.41 -18.07 -5.18
N THR A 90 -0.31 -17.01 -5.54
CA THR A 90 -1.53 -16.63 -4.83
C THR A 90 -2.53 -16.02 -5.81
N THR A 91 -3.76 -16.52 -5.78
CA THR A 91 -4.90 -15.85 -6.40
C THR A 91 -5.79 -15.26 -5.30
N ARG A 92 -6.14 -13.98 -5.39
CA ARG A 92 -7.01 -13.28 -4.42
C ARG A 92 -8.04 -12.41 -5.12
N GLN A 93 -9.18 -12.27 -4.46
CA GLN A 93 -10.10 -11.17 -4.70
C GLN A 93 -9.88 -10.10 -3.65
N LEU A 94 -9.55 -8.89 -4.08
CA LEU A 94 -9.36 -7.72 -3.23
C LEU A 94 -10.45 -6.70 -3.52
N SER A 95 -10.70 -5.84 -2.54
CA SER A 95 -11.59 -4.69 -2.71
C SER A 95 -10.76 -3.42 -2.73
N GLY A 96 -11.27 -2.37 -3.35
CA GLY A 96 -10.62 -1.08 -3.30
C GLY A 96 -11.59 0.07 -3.45
N THR A 97 -11.08 1.26 -3.17
CA THR A 97 -11.80 2.52 -3.34
C THR A 97 -10.97 3.49 -4.17
N CYS A 98 -11.61 4.17 -5.12
CA CYS A 98 -11.03 5.31 -5.81
C CYS A 98 -11.82 6.55 -5.46
N ARG A 99 -11.16 7.53 -4.83
CA ARG A 99 -11.76 8.81 -4.46
C ARG A 99 -10.80 9.92 -4.83
N ASN A 100 -11.25 10.84 -5.68
CA ASN A 100 -10.44 11.97 -6.16
C ASN A 100 -9.06 11.52 -6.68
N GLY A 101 -9.02 10.42 -7.45
CA GLY A 101 -7.82 9.87 -8.07
C GLY A 101 -6.88 9.08 -7.18
N VAL A 102 -7.17 9.05 -5.88
CA VAL A 102 -6.44 8.22 -4.92
C VAL A 102 -7.09 6.85 -4.90
N VAL A 103 -6.30 5.84 -5.26
CA VAL A 103 -6.71 4.44 -5.21
C VAL A 103 -6.21 3.81 -3.92
N THR A 104 -7.11 3.24 -3.14
CA THR A 104 -6.80 2.45 -1.95
C THR A 104 -7.23 1.01 -2.19
N ILE A 105 -6.27 0.10 -2.22
CA ILE A 105 -6.48 -1.34 -2.30
C ILE A 105 -6.49 -1.89 -0.88
N GLN A 106 -7.58 -2.55 -0.52
CA GLN A 106 -7.80 -3.10 0.82
C GLN A 106 -7.41 -4.57 0.83
N THR A 107 -6.51 -4.91 1.75
CA THR A 107 -6.09 -6.29 2.01
C THR A 107 -6.45 -6.67 3.44
N GLU A 108 -6.43 -7.96 3.77
CA GLU A 108 -6.63 -8.43 5.14
C GLU A 108 -5.51 -7.96 6.10
N TYR A 109 -4.38 -7.49 5.57
CA TYR A 109 -3.20 -7.07 6.32
C TYR A 109 -3.03 -5.54 6.38
N GLY A 110 -3.91 -4.77 5.73
CA GLY A 110 -3.79 -3.32 5.62
C GLY A 110 -4.09 -2.79 4.23
N ASN A 111 -3.80 -1.51 4.02
CA ASN A 111 -4.13 -0.80 2.78
C ASN A 111 -2.88 -0.51 1.95
N LEU A 112 -3.00 -0.65 0.64
CA LEU A 112 -2.03 -0.12 -0.33
C LEU A 112 -2.64 1.11 -0.98
N ASN A 113 -1.92 2.22 -0.99
CA ASN A 113 -2.34 3.45 -1.64
C ASN A 113 -1.58 3.61 -2.95
N GLY A 114 -2.28 4.07 -3.99
CA GLY A 114 -1.76 4.08 -5.33
C GLY A 114 -2.40 5.11 -6.23
N HIS A 115 -1.77 5.31 -7.39
CA HIS A 115 -2.24 6.19 -8.43
C HIS A 115 -2.25 5.42 -9.76
N PHE A 116 -3.26 5.68 -10.57
CA PHE A 116 -3.44 5.04 -11.87
C PHE A 116 -3.62 6.11 -12.93
N SER A 117 -2.99 5.88 -14.07
CA SER A 117 -3.14 6.62 -15.33
C SER A 117 -3.75 5.70 -16.38
N GLU A 118 -3.89 6.18 -17.62
CA GLU A 118 -4.48 5.40 -18.71
C GLU A 118 -3.73 4.10 -19.03
N SER A 119 -2.41 4.07 -18.82
CA SER A 119 -1.53 2.95 -19.22
C SER A 119 -0.67 2.38 -18.10
N THR A 120 -0.45 3.14 -17.02
CA THR A 120 0.43 2.74 -15.92
C THR A 120 -0.22 3.03 -14.57
N GLY A 121 0.19 2.31 -13.54
CA GLY A 121 -0.20 2.60 -12.17
C GLY A 121 0.85 2.14 -11.19
N ASN A 122 0.77 2.63 -9.96
CA ASN A 122 1.60 2.19 -8.86
C ASN A 122 0.77 2.09 -7.58
N ALA A 123 1.16 1.19 -6.68
CA ALA A 123 0.61 1.13 -5.33
C ALA A 123 1.69 0.73 -4.34
N SER A 124 1.64 1.29 -3.14
CA SER A 124 2.55 0.96 -2.06
C SER A 124 1.87 1.07 -0.70
N GLY A 125 2.41 0.37 0.28
CA GLY A 125 1.95 0.45 1.66
C GLY A 125 2.69 -0.51 2.56
N THR A 126 2.43 -0.39 3.86
CA THR A 126 2.97 -1.28 4.88
C THR A 126 1.85 -2.19 5.36
N LEU A 127 2.03 -3.50 5.17
CA LEU A 127 1.06 -4.52 5.57
C LEU A 127 1.49 -5.17 6.89
N THR A 128 0.58 -5.28 7.84
CA THR A 128 0.80 -5.98 9.11
C THR A 128 0.48 -7.46 8.92
N VAL A 129 1.52 -8.28 8.73
CA VAL A 129 1.37 -9.72 8.47
C VAL A 129 1.14 -10.53 9.75
N SER A 130 1.60 -10.02 10.90
CA SER A 130 1.31 -10.58 12.23
C SER A 130 1.59 -9.54 13.32
N PRO A 131 1.22 -9.78 14.59
CA PRO A 131 1.62 -8.91 15.71
C PRO A 131 3.14 -8.70 15.73
N GLY A 132 3.57 -7.43 15.66
CA GLY A 132 5.00 -7.06 15.64
C GLY A 132 5.74 -7.31 14.32
N MET A 133 5.05 -7.74 13.25
CA MET A 133 5.67 -7.96 11.94
C MET A 133 4.95 -7.19 10.85
N SER A 134 5.73 -6.43 10.09
CA SER A 134 5.26 -5.64 8.96
C SER A 134 6.05 -5.98 7.71
N ALA A 135 5.38 -5.91 6.56
CA ALA A 135 5.98 -6.02 5.24
C ALA A 135 5.74 -4.72 4.47
N GLU A 136 6.80 -4.15 3.92
CA GLU A 136 6.71 -3.05 2.96
C GLU A 136 6.42 -3.63 1.59
N VAL A 137 5.36 -3.15 0.96
CA VAL A 137 4.91 -3.62 -0.35
C VAL A 137 4.95 -2.45 -1.33
N SER A 138 5.52 -2.70 -2.51
CA SER A 138 5.49 -1.79 -3.65
C SER A 138 5.13 -2.57 -4.91
N VAL A 139 4.27 -1.99 -5.75
CA VAL A 139 3.78 -2.62 -6.97
C VAL A 139 3.72 -1.59 -8.08
N GLN A 140 4.17 -1.99 -9.26
CA GLN A 140 4.05 -1.24 -10.50
C GLN A 140 3.17 -2.02 -11.46
N PHE A 141 2.17 -1.35 -12.02
CA PHE A 141 1.18 -1.90 -12.94
C PHE A 141 1.32 -1.26 -14.33
N TYR A 142 0.99 -2.06 -15.34
CA TYR A 142 0.91 -1.71 -16.74
C TYR A 142 -0.35 -2.34 -17.33
N ARG A 143 -1.03 -1.62 -18.23
CA ARG A 143 -2.27 -2.12 -18.82
C ARG A 143 -1.96 -3.20 -19.86
N ASN A 144 -2.65 -4.35 -19.81
CA ASN A 144 -2.44 -5.41 -20.79
C ASN A 144 -2.88 -4.93 -22.19
N GLY A 145 -1.95 -4.90 -23.15
CA GLY A 145 -2.21 -4.48 -24.53
C GLY A 145 -1.44 -3.23 -24.99
N HIS A 146 -0.53 -2.69 -24.17
CA HIS A 146 0.42 -1.65 -24.53
C HIS A 146 1.86 -2.08 -24.21
#